data_AF-A0A9D6ENV9-F1
#
_entry.id   AF-A0A9D6ENV9-F1
#
_cell.length_a   1.000
_cell.length_b   1.000
_cell.length_c   1.000
_cell.angle_alpha   90.00
_cell.angle_beta   90.00
_cell.angle_gamma   90.00
#
_symmetry.space_group_name_H-M   'P 1'
#
loop_
_entity.id
_entity.type
_entity.pdbx_description
1 polymer ?
#
loop_
_entity_poly.entity_id
_entity_poly.type
_entity_poly.pdbx_seq_one_letter_code
_entity_poly.pdbx_strand_id
1 'polypeptide(L)'
;MTSGKVFFVSMGLAVTLMTAGVVSAQGLDPASAEALSATLRMLTDPSLRNPAIATNPQAGAIDQQVQAMVGAEPLRQEFYALSAQIFEELTRNSGGDVRKMSEALERAKSDPAAFAAMLSPATLQRLRELSIKISDQRR
;
A
#
# COMPACT_ATOMS: atom_id res chain seq x y z
N MET A 1 -0.44 30.60 64.96
CA MET A 1 0.64 30.87 63.99
C MET A 1 0.98 29.54 63.33
N THR A 2 0.96 29.30 62.03
CA THR A 2 0.40 29.96 60.84
C THR A 2 0.32 28.84 59.81
N SER A 3 -0.87 28.61 59.24
CA SER A 3 -1.13 27.60 58.20
C SER A 3 -0.27 27.83 56.96
N GLY A 4 0.16 26.73 56.34
CA GLY A 4 0.96 26.70 55.12
C GLY A 4 0.25 27.35 53.93
N LYS A 5 1.00 28.18 53.21
CA LYS A 5 0.59 29.03 52.10
C LYS A 5 0.06 28.24 50.90
N VAL A 6 -1.10 28.65 50.38
CA VAL A 6 -1.50 28.48 48.98
C VAL A 6 -1.11 29.77 48.25
N PHE A 7 -0.32 29.71 47.17
CA PHE A 7 -0.28 30.80 46.17
C PHE A 7 0.15 30.28 44.78
N PHE A 8 -0.85 30.22 43.89
CA PHE A 8 -0.90 30.64 42.48
C PHE A 8 0.26 30.39 41.51
N VAL A 9 -0.07 29.61 40.47
CA VAL A 9 -0.03 29.95 39.03
C VAL A 9 1.10 30.86 38.54
N SER A 10 2.00 30.27 37.77
CA SER A 10 2.86 30.95 36.78
C SER A 10 2.91 30.02 35.55
N MET A 11 2.07 30.26 34.54
CA MET A 11 2.33 31.16 33.41
C MET A 11 3.63 30.80 32.69
N GLY A 12 3.49 30.14 31.55
CA GLY A 12 4.58 29.77 30.65
C GLY A 12 4.07 29.40 29.26
N LEU A 13 3.26 30.27 28.67
CA LEU A 13 2.97 30.23 27.23
C LEU A 13 4.22 30.73 26.50
N ALA A 14 5.02 29.79 25.96
CA ALA A 14 6.08 30.10 25.01
C ALA A 14 5.68 29.55 23.64
N VAL A 15 5.01 30.41 22.87
CA VAL A 15 4.91 30.28 21.41
C VAL A 15 6.22 30.81 20.84
N THR A 16 7.03 29.95 20.25
CA THR A 16 8.14 30.37 19.39
C THR A 16 8.06 29.67 18.05
N LEU A 17 8.15 30.49 17.01
CA LEU A 17 7.87 30.27 15.61
C LEU A 17 8.80 29.27 14.91
N MET A 18 8.18 28.53 13.98
CA MET A 18 8.63 28.25 12.63
C MET A 18 10.12 27.94 12.40
N THR A 19 10.44 26.65 12.37
CA THR A 19 11.39 26.13 11.40
C THR A 19 10.61 25.56 10.21
N ALA A 20 10.46 26.38 9.18
CA ALA A 20 10.24 25.87 7.83
C ALA A 20 11.51 25.12 7.43
N GLY A 21 11.45 23.78 7.44
CA GLY A 21 12.61 22.94 7.20
C GLY A 21 12.19 21.51 6.90
N VAL A 22 12.02 21.24 5.60
CA VAL A 22 11.81 19.95 4.96
C VAL A 22 10.46 19.29 5.30
N VAL A 23 9.54 19.37 4.34
CA VAL A 23 8.57 18.28 4.13
C VAL A 23 9.39 17.04 3.82
N SER A 24 9.88 16.36 4.84
CA SER A 24 10.11 14.93 4.72
C SER A 24 8.75 14.37 4.32
N ALA A 25 8.68 13.70 3.17
CA ALA A 25 7.64 12.70 2.97
C ALA A 25 7.60 11.91 4.28
N GLN A 26 6.52 12.07 5.06
CA GLN A 26 6.40 11.41 6.34
C GLN A 26 6.57 9.92 6.02
N GLY A 27 7.74 9.38 6.38
CA GLY A 27 8.04 7.98 6.15
C GLY A 27 7.01 7.16 6.90
N LEU A 28 6.72 5.97 6.39
CA LEU A 28 5.89 5.01 7.13
C LEU A 28 6.49 4.84 8.53
N ASP A 29 5.64 4.86 9.56
CA ASP A 29 6.05 4.43 10.89
C ASP A 29 6.65 3.00 10.81
N PRO A 30 7.67 2.67 11.63
CA PRO A 30 8.34 1.38 11.57
C PRO A 30 7.40 0.18 11.54
N ALA A 31 6.34 0.17 12.37
CA ALA A 31 5.39 -0.95 12.39
C ALA A 31 4.63 -1.09 11.06
N SER A 32 4.29 0.04 10.42
CA SER A 32 3.64 0.06 9.11
C SER A 32 4.57 -0.39 7.99
N ALA A 33 5.86 -0.02 8.07
CA ALA A 33 6.88 -0.48 7.12
C ALA A 33 7.14 -1.99 7.23
N GLU A 34 7.17 -2.53 8.44
CA GLU A 34 7.30 -3.97 8.70
C GLU A 34 6.08 -4.74 8.18
N ALA A 35 4.87 -4.27 8.46
CA ALA A 35 3.63 -4.87 7.97
C ALA A 35 3.56 -4.86 6.43
N LEU A 36 3.99 -3.75 5.81
CA LEU A 36 4.09 -3.66 4.36
C LEU A 36 5.07 -4.71 3.82
N SER A 37 6.29 -4.76 4.36
CA SER A 37 7.31 -5.73 3.94
C SER A 37 6.81 -7.19 4.06
N ALA A 38 6.17 -7.53 5.17
CA ALA A 38 5.58 -8.85 5.37
C ALA A 38 4.49 -9.16 4.34
N THR A 39 3.63 -8.18 4.04
CA THR A 39 2.56 -8.31 3.04
C THR A 39 3.13 -8.52 1.63
N LEU A 40 4.13 -7.71 1.24
CA LEU A 40 4.79 -7.83 -0.06
C LEU A 40 5.48 -9.18 -0.21
N ARG A 41 6.15 -9.65 0.85
CA ARG A 41 6.79 -10.97 0.87
C ARG A 41 5.76 -12.09 0.74
N MET A 42 4.65 -12.02 1.48
CA MET A 42 3.56 -12.98 1.38
C MET A 42 2.96 -13.02 -0.03
N LEU A 43 2.77 -11.87 -0.69
CA LEU A 43 2.22 -11.82 -2.05
C LEU A 43 3.17 -12.40 -3.11
N THR A 44 4.46 -12.13 -2.96
CA THR A 44 5.47 -12.46 -3.99
C THR A 44 6.08 -13.85 -3.81
N ASP A 45 6.05 -14.44 -2.63
CA ASP A 45 6.56 -15.80 -2.40
C ASP A 45 5.42 -16.83 -2.46
N PRO A 46 5.36 -17.71 -3.47
CA PRO A 46 4.32 -18.74 -3.57
C PRO A 46 4.26 -19.67 -2.34
N SER A 47 5.39 -19.88 -1.67
CA SER A 47 5.48 -20.74 -0.48
C SER A 47 4.76 -20.13 0.73
N LEU A 48 4.61 -18.80 0.74
CA LEU A 48 3.85 -18.06 1.76
C LEU A 48 2.43 -17.74 1.29
N ARG A 49 2.28 -17.40 0.00
CA ARG A 49 0.99 -17.06 -0.61
C ARG A 49 0.03 -18.25 -0.62
N ASN A 50 0.48 -19.42 -1.07
CA ASN A 50 -0.42 -20.55 -1.29
C ASN A 50 -1.05 -21.07 0.03
N PRO A 51 -0.33 -21.19 1.15
CA PRO A 51 -0.95 -21.50 2.44
C PRO A 51 -1.93 -20.42 2.93
N ALA A 52 -1.60 -19.14 2.74
CA ALA A 52 -2.49 -18.03 3.09
C ALA A 52 -3.79 -18.06 2.28
N ILE A 53 -3.72 -18.43 0.99
CA ILE A 53 -4.89 -18.66 0.13
C ILE A 53 -5.70 -19.87 0.62
N ALA A 54 -5.03 -20.99 0.90
CA ALA A 54 -5.69 -22.23 1.29
C ALA A 54 -6.50 -22.10 2.60
N THR A 55 -6.11 -21.19 3.48
CA THR A 55 -6.76 -20.94 4.78
C THR A 55 -7.80 -19.82 4.74
N ASN A 56 -7.97 -19.14 3.60
CA ASN A 56 -8.89 -18.02 3.45
C ASN A 56 -9.78 -18.22 2.20
N PRO A 57 -11.07 -18.57 2.35
CA PRO A 57 -11.98 -18.81 1.23
C PRO A 57 -12.11 -17.62 0.27
N GLN A 58 -12.06 -16.38 0.78
CA GLN A 58 -12.12 -15.18 -0.06
C GLN A 58 -10.84 -15.02 -0.88
N ALA A 59 -9.68 -15.28 -0.29
CA ALA A 59 -8.40 -15.28 -1.01
C ALA A 59 -8.38 -16.39 -2.09
N GLY A 60 -8.94 -17.56 -1.81
CA GLY A 60 -9.14 -18.64 -2.78
C GLY A 60 -9.99 -18.22 -3.98
N ALA A 61 -11.11 -17.55 -3.74
CA ALA A 61 -11.96 -17.05 -4.81
C ALA A 61 -11.25 -16.00 -5.68
N ILE A 62 -10.45 -15.11 -5.07
CA ILE A 62 -9.67 -14.11 -5.80
C ILE A 62 -8.54 -14.77 -6.61
N ASP A 63 -7.80 -15.73 -6.06
CA ASP A 63 -6.75 -16.47 -6.79
C ASP A 63 -7.31 -17.20 -8.01
N GLN A 64 -8.50 -17.80 -7.89
CA GLN A 64 -9.19 -18.40 -9.04
C GLN A 64 -9.57 -17.37 -10.11
N GLN A 65 -10.03 -16.18 -9.73
CA GLN A 65 -10.30 -15.10 -10.69
C GLN A 65 -9.02 -14.62 -11.39
N VAL A 66 -7.91 -14.51 -10.65
CA VAL A 66 -6.61 -14.17 -11.21
C VAL A 66 -6.17 -15.26 -12.20
N GLN A 67 -6.28 -16.54 -11.85
CA GLN A 67 -5.94 -17.65 -12.74
C GLN A 67 -6.81 -17.63 -14.01
N ALA A 68 -8.11 -17.36 -13.89
CA ALA A 68 -9.01 -17.27 -15.05
C ALA A 68 -8.65 -16.07 -15.96
N MET A 69 -8.17 -14.98 -15.38
CA MET A 69 -7.80 -13.77 -16.12
C MET A 69 -6.43 -13.89 -16.80
N VAL A 70 -5.42 -14.33 -16.06
CA VAL A 70 -4.00 -14.28 -16.41
C VAL A 70 -3.49 -15.62 -16.97
N GLY A 71 -4.19 -16.72 -16.65
CA GLY A 71 -3.75 -18.07 -16.94
C GLY A 71 -2.87 -18.66 -15.84
N ALA A 72 -2.13 -19.71 -16.19
CA ALA A 72 -1.22 -20.41 -15.27
C ALA A 72 0.14 -19.70 -15.17
N GLU A 73 1.08 -20.35 -14.50
CA GLU A 73 2.48 -19.90 -14.48
C GLU A 73 3.08 -19.86 -15.89
N PRO A 74 4.01 -18.93 -16.18
CA PRO A 74 4.65 -17.97 -15.26
C PRO A 74 3.92 -16.62 -15.11
N LEU A 75 2.90 -16.33 -15.93
CA LEU A 75 2.25 -15.01 -15.94
C LEU A 75 1.53 -14.69 -14.62
N ARG A 76 1.00 -15.72 -13.95
CA ARG A 76 0.37 -15.56 -12.63
C ARG A 76 1.36 -15.02 -11.60
N GLN A 77 2.60 -15.50 -11.58
CA GLN A 77 3.63 -14.97 -10.70
C GLN A 77 4.03 -13.52 -11.05
N GLU A 78 4.14 -13.18 -12.34
CA GLU A 78 4.37 -11.80 -12.78
C GLU A 78 3.24 -10.86 -12.34
N PHE A 79 1.99 -11.33 -12.38
CA PHE A 79 0.83 -10.58 -11.90
C PHE A 79 0.91 -10.28 -10.40
N TYR A 80 1.25 -11.27 -9.57
CA TYR A 80 1.41 -11.04 -8.13
C TYR A 80 2.59 -10.11 -7.82
N ALA A 81 3.69 -10.21 -8.57
CA ALA A 81 4.82 -9.29 -8.44
C ALA A 81 4.44 -7.83 -8.77
N LEU A 82 3.71 -7.62 -9.86
CA LEU A 82 3.21 -6.29 -10.23
C LEU A 82 2.19 -5.76 -9.20
N SER A 83 1.29 -6.63 -8.72
CA SER A 83 0.30 -6.26 -7.69
C SER A 83 0.98 -5.82 -6.39
N ALA A 84 2.05 -6.50 -5.99
CA ALA A 84 2.86 -6.11 -4.84
C ALA A 84 3.53 -4.74 -5.05
N GLN A 85 4.09 -4.49 -6.24
CA GLN A 85 4.68 -3.19 -6.58
C GLN A 85 3.65 -2.05 -6.53
N ILE A 86 2.45 -2.26 -7.09
CA ILE A 86 1.35 -1.29 -7.03
C ILE A 86 0.90 -1.06 -5.59
N PHE A 87 0.81 -2.11 -4.77
CA PHE A 87 0.44 -2.00 -3.37
C PHE A 87 1.48 -1.21 -2.55
N GLU A 88 2.77 -1.41 -2.82
CA GLU A 88 3.83 -0.62 -2.22
C GLU A 88 3.70 0.87 -2.56
N GLU A 89 3.53 1.20 -3.85
CA GLU A 89 3.34 2.59 -4.28
C GLU A 89 2.08 3.22 -3.68
N LEU A 90 0.98 2.48 -3.64
CA LEU A 90 -0.26 2.92 -2.99
C LEU A 90 -0.06 3.22 -1.50
N THR A 91 0.66 2.35 -0.80
CA THR A 91 0.97 2.51 0.64
C THR A 91 1.87 3.73 0.87
N ARG A 92 2.88 3.93 0.02
CA ARG A 92 3.77 5.10 0.11
C ARG A 92 3.03 6.40 -0.22
N ASN A 93 2.23 6.42 -1.28
CA ASN A 93 1.47 7.60 -1.72
C ASN A 93 0.38 8.02 -0.72
N SER A 94 -0.13 7.08 0.07
CA SER A 94 -1.09 7.34 1.15
C SER A 94 -0.43 7.67 2.49
N GLY A 95 0.89 7.53 2.62
CA GLY A 95 1.60 7.61 3.90
C GLY A 95 1.21 6.48 4.86
N GLY A 96 0.73 5.35 4.34
CA GLY A 96 0.21 4.22 5.13
C GLY A 96 -1.20 4.43 5.69
N ASP A 97 -1.90 5.51 5.30
CA ASP A 97 -3.28 5.73 5.72
C ASP A 97 -4.22 4.77 4.98
N VAL A 98 -4.73 3.76 5.70
CA VAL A 98 -5.63 2.73 5.18
C VAL A 98 -6.88 3.31 4.53
N ARG A 99 -7.43 4.41 5.05
CA ARG A 99 -8.63 5.05 4.48
C ARG A 99 -8.29 5.64 3.11
N LYS A 100 -7.17 6.35 2.99
CA LYS A 100 -6.71 6.89 1.70
C LYS A 100 -6.40 5.79 0.70
N MET A 101 -5.82 4.68 1.16
CA MET A 101 -5.60 3.49 0.32
C MET A 101 -6.92 2.93 -0.20
N SER A 102 -7.91 2.72 0.67
CA SER A 102 -9.23 2.24 0.29
C SER A 102 -9.97 3.20 -0.64
N GLU A 103 -9.91 4.51 -0.39
CA GLU A 103 -10.50 5.54 -1.25
C GLU A 103 -9.87 5.55 -2.65
N ALA A 104 -8.55 5.37 -2.75
CA ALA A 104 -7.86 5.28 -4.03
C ALA A 104 -8.27 4.00 -4.80
N LEU A 105 -8.40 2.86 -4.11
CA LEU A 105 -8.88 1.61 -4.72
C LEU A 105 -10.34 1.69 -5.15
N GLU A 106 -11.21 2.32 -4.36
CA GLU A 106 -12.61 2.52 -4.74
C GLU A 106 -12.74 3.47 -5.94
N ARG A 107 -11.96 4.55 -5.97
CA ARG A 107 -11.90 5.43 -7.15
C ARG A 107 -11.38 4.73 -8.39
N ALA A 108 -10.44 3.79 -8.26
CA ALA A 108 -9.90 3.03 -9.38
C ALA A 108 -10.98 2.23 -10.12
N LYS A 109 -12.06 1.83 -9.45
CA LYS A 109 -13.19 1.10 -10.06
C LYS A 109 -13.98 1.98 -11.02
N SER A 110 -14.09 3.28 -10.76
CA SER A 110 -14.77 4.25 -11.63
C SER A 110 -13.84 5.00 -12.57
N ASP A 111 -12.56 5.15 -12.20
CA ASP A 111 -11.54 5.86 -12.98
C ASP A 111 -10.18 5.15 -12.90
N PRO A 112 -10.00 4.07 -13.67
CA PRO A 112 -8.75 3.32 -13.71
C PRO A 112 -7.60 4.12 -14.32
N ALA A 113 -7.89 5.12 -15.16
CA ALA A 113 -6.87 5.96 -15.78
C ALA A 113 -6.26 6.93 -14.75
N ALA A 114 -7.08 7.54 -13.90
CA ALA A 114 -6.59 8.36 -12.80
C ALA A 114 -5.79 7.54 -11.79
N PHE A 115 -6.19 6.30 -11.51
CA PHE A 115 -5.40 5.40 -10.66
C PHE A 115 -4.04 5.08 -11.30
N ALA A 116 -4.02 4.73 -12.60
CA ALA A 116 -2.80 4.48 -13.33
C ALA A 116 -1.85 5.70 -13.34
N ALA A 117 -2.40 6.92 -13.44
CA ALA A 117 -1.62 8.15 -13.40
C ALA A 117 -0.91 8.40 -12.04
N MET A 118 -1.32 7.73 -10.96
CA MET A 118 -0.63 7.78 -9.67
C MET A 118 0.59 6.86 -9.59
N LEU A 119 0.73 5.93 -10.53
CA LEU A 119 1.82 4.95 -10.54
C LEU A 119 3.08 5.51 -11.20
N SER A 120 4.22 5.00 -10.77
CA SER A 120 5.50 5.33 -11.37
C SER A 120 5.55 4.93 -12.85
N PRO A 121 6.33 5.64 -13.69
CA PRO A 121 6.49 5.27 -15.10
C PRO A 121 6.98 3.83 -15.30
N ALA A 122 7.82 3.33 -14.39
CA ALA A 122 8.32 1.96 -14.43
C ALA A 122 7.20 0.93 -14.17
N THR A 123 6.32 1.20 -13.21
CA THR A 123 5.16 0.33 -12.93
C THR A 123 4.16 0.34 -14.07
N LEU A 124 3.92 1.51 -14.67
CA LEU A 124 3.07 1.64 -15.87
C LEU A 124 3.62 0.85 -17.06
N GLN A 125 4.94 0.89 -17.27
CA GLN A 125 5.58 0.10 -18.31
C GLN A 125 5.38 -1.40 -18.07
N ARG A 126 5.65 -1.89 -16.85
CA ARG A 126 5.44 -3.30 -16.50
C ARG A 126 3.98 -3.74 -16.63
N LEU A 127 3.04 -2.88 -16.25
CA LEU A 127 1.62 -3.14 -16.43
C LEU A 127 1.26 -3.30 -17.91
N ARG A 128 1.80 -2.44 -18.78
CA ARG A 128 1.63 -2.56 -20.23
C ARG A 128 2.24 -3.84 -20.78
N GLU A 129 3.47 -4.17 -20.40
CA GLU A 129 4.17 -5.38 -20.83
C GLU A 129 3.40 -6.65 -20.43
N LEU A 130 2.95 -6.72 -19.17
CA LEU A 130 2.16 -7.85 -18.69
C LEU A 130 0.82 -7.95 -19.43
N SER A 131 0.16 -6.83 -19.69
CA SER A 131 -1.11 -6.80 -20.45
C SER A 131 -0.95 -7.34 -21.87
N ILE A 132 0.16 -7.03 -22.54
CA ILE A 132 0.50 -7.57 -23.86
C ILE A 132 0.70 -9.09 -23.78
N LYS A 133 1.53 -9.57 -22.84
CA LYS A 133 1.78 -11.00 -22.65
C LYS A 133 0.49 -11.80 -22.40
N ILE A 134 -0.42 -11.28 -21.56
CA ILE A 134 -1.71 -11.91 -21.27
C ILE A 134 -2.57 -11.97 -22.54
N SER A 135 -2.58 -10.90 -23.33
CA SER A 135 -3.35 -10.82 -24.57
C SER A 135 -2.82 -11.80 -25.63
N ASP A 136 -1.51 -11.93 -25.75
CA ASP A 136 -0.86 -12.84 -26.69
C ASP A 136 -1.10 -14.31 -26.33
N GLN A 137 -1.12 -14.66 -25.04
CA GLN A 137 -1.43 -16.02 -24.60
C GLN A 137 -2.89 -16.43 -24.90
N ARG A 138 -3.80 -15.46 -25.02
CA ARG A 138 -5.23 -15.69 -25.27
C ARG A 138 -5.57 -15.81 -26.77
N ARG A 139 -4.66 -15.43 -27.66
CA ARG A 139 -4.83 -15.49 -29.12
C ARG A 139 -4.46 -16.87 -29.66
#